data_AF-A0AAE2QZN8-F1
#
_entry.id   AF-A0AAE2QZN8-F1
#
_cell.length_a   1.000
_cell.length_b   1.000
_cell.length_c   1.000
_cell.angle_alpha   90.00
_cell.angle_beta   90.00
_cell.angle_gamma   90.00
#
_symmetry.space_group_name_H-M   'P 1'
#
loop_
_entity.id
_entity.type
_entity.pdbx_description
1 polymer ?
#
loop_
_entity_poly.entity_id
_entity_poly.type
_entity_poly.pdbx_seq_one_letter_code
_entity_poly.pdbx_strand_id
1 'polypeptide(L)'
;MDDAILAQQLAKTGDLMDLFNDEMWLREALDDNAEYDGPVEAGLALKPYVEALAKVPPEAFRRQRRQVEVLSILLPELRTWLQSWDLGLSFEAVHSEARRRLYGHMERFIAEQAAWIDALLAEAKQPLPVEERTVRAQTTVMLAQMFTPEDWQAFADTAAQEIAQGVLQMGQRVTVSSVAL
;
A
#
# COMPACT_ATOMS: atom_id res chain seq x y z
N MET A 1 17.65 23.26 -9.22
CA MET A 1 17.19 22.90 -7.85
C MET A 1 17.34 24.09 -6.90
N ASP A 2 16.23 24.78 -6.59
CA ASP A 2 16.24 26.00 -5.79
C ASP A 2 15.90 25.71 -4.31
N ASP A 3 16.93 25.58 -3.48
CA ASP A 3 16.83 25.23 -2.05
C ASP A 3 15.95 26.20 -1.25
N ALA A 4 15.76 27.41 -1.76
CA ALA A 4 14.91 28.42 -1.15
C ALA A 4 13.42 28.03 -1.15
N ILE A 5 12.94 27.38 -2.23
CA ILE A 5 11.55 26.96 -2.38
C ILE A 5 11.25 25.75 -1.46
N LEU A 6 12.18 24.80 -1.39
CA LEU A 6 12.12 23.65 -0.49
C LEU A 6 12.06 24.08 0.98
N ALA A 7 12.94 25.00 1.39
CA ALA A 7 12.94 25.52 2.75
C ALA A 7 11.64 26.29 3.08
N GLN A 8 11.07 27.01 2.12
CA GLN A 8 9.87 27.79 2.32
C GLN A 8 8.60 26.93 2.38
N GLN A 9 8.52 25.84 1.61
CA GLN A 9 7.42 24.86 1.70
C GLN A 9 7.51 24.01 2.96
N LEU A 10 8.70 23.52 3.31
CA LEU A 10 8.93 22.81 4.59
C LEU A 10 8.57 23.70 5.79
N ALA A 11 8.87 25.01 5.73
CA ALA A 11 8.48 25.97 6.76
C ALA A 11 6.98 26.27 6.80
N LYS A 12 6.25 26.12 5.68
CA LYS A 12 4.81 26.43 5.59
C LYS A 12 3.92 25.26 6.01
N THR A 13 4.24 24.05 5.57
CA THR A 13 3.36 22.88 5.77
C THR A 13 4.03 21.74 6.51
N GLY A 14 5.35 21.77 6.69
CA GLY A 14 6.11 20.69 7.32
C GLY A 14 6.21 19.42 6.49
N ASP A 15 5.59 19.38 5.31
CA ASP A 15 5.54 18.21 4.43
C ASP A 15 6.07 18.56 3.04
N LEU A 16 7.17 17.91 2.66
CA LEU A 16 7.76 18.01 1.33
C LEU A 16 6.83 17.49 0.23
N MET A 17 5.84 16.67 0.58
CA MET A 17 4.88 16.10 -0.36
C MET A 17 3.87 17.11 -0.89
N ASP A 18 3.83 18.32 -0.35
CA ASP A 18 2.99 19.41 -0.85
C ASP A 18 3.53 20.06 -2.12
N LEU A 19 4.83 19.94 -2.40
CA LEU A 19 5.45 20.41 -3.65
C LEU A 19 4.88 19.70 -4.87
N PHE A 20 4.45 18.45 -4.73
CA PHE A 20 3.77 17.69 -5.79
C PHE A 20 2.34 18.17 -6.06
N ASN A 21 1.80 19.07 -5.25
CA ASN A 21 0.52 19.74 -5.50
C ASN A 21 0.72 21.11 -6.19
N ASP A 22 1.96 21.60 -6.29
CA ASP A 22 2.30 22.86 -6.94
C ASP A 22 2.58 22.63 -8.44
N GLU A 23 1.67 23.15 -9.27
CA GLU A 23 1.73 22.99 -10.73
C GLU A 23 2.92 23.73 -11.35
N MET A 24 3.44 24.80 -10.72
CA MET A 24 4.65 25.47 -11.18
C MET A 24 5.88 24.62 -10.91
N TRP A 25 5.97 24.04 -9.71
CA TRP A 25 7.10 23.18 -9.33
C TRP A 25 7.18 21.93 -10.22
N LEU A 26 6.04 21.31 -10.54
CA LEU A 26 6.00 20.15 -11.45
C LEU A 26 6.47 20.49 -12.86
N ARG A 27 6.21 21.71 -13.35
CA ARG A 27 6.67 22.15 -14.69
C ARG A 27 8.17 22.45 -14.68
N GLU A 28 8.67 23.12 -13.65
CA GLU A 28 10.09 23.44 -13.51
C GLU A 28 10.95 22.18 -13.31
N ALA A 29 10.47 21.19 -12.55
CA ALA A 29 11.15 19.89 -12.41
C ALA A 29 11.18 19.08 -13.72
N LEU A 30 10.22 19.28 -14.63
CA LEU A 30 10.23 18.66 -15.95
C LEU A 30 11.20 19.38 -16.91
N ASP A 31 11.34 20.70 -16.80
CA ASP A 31 12.28 21.49 -17.59
C ASP A 31 13.74 21.32 -17.12
N ASP A 32 14.02 21.27 -15.81
CA ASP A 32 15.37 21.04 -15.24
C ASP A 32 15.94 19.66 -15.65
N ASN A 33 15.08 18.67 -15.92
CA ASN A 33 15.50 17.34 -16.40
C ASN A 33 15.94 17.34 -17.88
N ALA A 34 15.64 18.40 -18.65
CA ALA A 34 16.08 18.52 -20.03
C ALA A 34 17.54 19.00 -20.16
N GLU A 35 18.10 19.64 -19.12
CA GLU A 35 19.45 20.23 -19.13
C GLU A 35 20.54 19.33 -18.54
N TYR A 36 20.20 18.23 -17.85
CA TYR A 36 21.16 17.33 -17.22
C TYR A 36 21.41 16.04 -18.02
N ASP A 37 22.41 16.08 -18.91
CA ASP A 37 22.94 14.92 -19.66
C ASP A 37 24.09 14.24 -18.89
N GLY A 38 23.82 13.84 -17.64
CA GLY A 38 24.76 13.08 -16.80
C GLY A 38 24.26 11.66 -16.55
N PRO A 39 25.12 10.62 -16.54
CA PRO A 39 24.69 9.23 -16.43
C PRO A 39 24.33 8.90 -14.97
N VAL A 40 23.14 9.29 -14.53
CA VAL A 40 22.52 8.75 -13.32
C VAL A 40 21.91 7.39 -13.68
N GLU A 41 22.71 6.34 -13.61
CA GLU A 41 22.32 4.96 -13.94
C GLU A 41 21.14 4.43 -13.11
N ALA A 42 20.80 5.08 -11.98
CA ALA A 42 19.62 4.74 -11.17
C ALA A 42 18.29 5.13 -11.81
N GLY A 43 18.28 6.05 -12.80
CA GLY A 43 17.07 6.56 -13.46
C GLY A 43 16.79 5.96 -14.85
N LEU A 44 17.76 5.31 -15.49
CA LEU A 44 17.64 4.79 -16.86
C LEU A 44 16.59 3.68 -17.00
N ALA A 45 16.41 2.83 -15.98
CA ALA A 45 15.33 1.84 -15.95
C ALA A 45 13.94 2.46 -15.72
N LEU A 46 13.90 3.69 -15.18
CA LEU A 46 12.67 4.43 -14.87
C LEU A 46 12.34 5.47 -15.95
N LYS A 47 13.22 5.77 -16.91
CA LYS A 47 12.95 6.66 -18.05
C LYS A 47 11.61 6.36 -18.76
N PRO A 48 11.29 5.08 -19.11
CA PRO A 48 10.01 4.76 -19.72
C PRO A 48 8.82 5.03 -18.79
N TYR A 49 9.04 4.87 -17.47
CA TYR A 49 8.03 5.12 -16.44
C TYR A 49 7.81 6.62 -16.22
N VAL A 50 8.86 7.44 -16.23
CA VAL A 50 8.79 8.91 -16.15
C VAL A 50 8.16 9.49 -17.41
N GLU A 51 8.52 9.00 -18.59
CA GLU A 51 7.89 9.38 -19.86
C GLU A 51 6.42 8.94 -19.93
N ALA A 52 6.06 7.81 -19.31
CA ALA A 52 4.67 7.40 -19.15
C ALA A 52 3.93 8.32 -18.19
N LEU A 53 4.53 8.67 -17.04
CA LEU A 53 3.96 9.60 -16.06
C LEU A 53 3.74 11.00 -16.63
N ALA A 54 4.64 11.51 -17.48
CA ALA A 54 4.49 12.81 -18.14
C ALA A 54 3.28 12.87 -19.09
N LYS A 55 2.79 11.71 -19.57
CA LYS A 55 1.60 11.58 -20.44
C LYS A 55 0.32 11.35 -19.64
N VAL A 56 0.42 11.11 -18.33
CA VAL A 56 -0.73 10.84 -17.47
C VAL A 56 -1.37 12.18 -17.07
N PRO A 57 -2.69 12.36 -17.24
CA PRO A 57 -3.35 13.59 -16.83
C PRO A 57 -3.19 13.82 -15.31
N PRO A 58 -3.08 15.07 -14.84
CA PRO A 58 -2.86 15.39 -13.42
C PRO A 58 -3.87 14.73 -12.47
N GLU A 59 -5.11 14.54 -12.92
CA GLU A 59 -6.15 13.85 -12.17
C GLU A 59 -5.84 12.36 -11.93
N ALA A 60 -5.26 11.68 -12.92
CA ALA A 60 -4.87 10.28 -12.77
C ALA A 60 -3.67 10.14 -11.82
N PHE A 61 -2.74 11.09 -11.83
CA PHE A 61 -1.67 11.14 -10.83
C PHE A 61 -2.20 11.35 -9.41
N ARG A 62 -3.15 12.29 -9.22
CA ARG A 62 -3.82 12.50 -7.91
C ARG A 62 -4.56 11.26 -7.43
N ARG A 63 -5.24 10.53 -8.32
CA ARG A 63 -5.89 9.25 -7.99
C ARG A 63 -4.89 8.20 -7.54
N GLN A 64 -3.78 8.05 -8.26
CA GLN A 64 -2.74 7.09 -7.90
C GLN A 64 -2.08 7.42 -6.56
N ARG A 65 -1.76 8.70 -6.32
CA ARG A 65 -1.24 9.16 -5.03
C ARG A 65 -2.21 8.84 -3.89
N ARG A 66 -3.50 9.17 -4.06
CA ARG A 66 -4.54 8.85 -3.09
C ARG A 66 -4.61 7.34 -2.81
N GLN A 67 -4.53 6.49 -3.84
CA GLN A 67 -4.50 5.04 -3.66
C GLN A 67 -3.28 4.57 -2.87
N VAL A 68 -2.10 5.11 -3.15
CA VAL A 68 -0.86 4.77 -2.42
C VAL A 68 -0.94 5.21 -0.95
N GLU A 69 -1.44 6.41 -0.68
CA GLU A 69 -1.64 6.91 0.68
C GLU A 69 -2.59 6.00 1.47
N VAL A 70 -3.72 5.62 0.87
CA VAL A 70 -4.67 4.67 1.48
C VAL A 70 -4.00 3.33 1.76
N LEU A 71 -3.30 2.75 0.78
CA LEU A 71 -2.61 1.46 0.94
C LEU A 71 -1.54 1.49 2.03
N SER A 72 -0.85 2.61 2.19
CA SER A 72 0.17 2.78 3.24
C SER A 72 -0.42 2.66 4.65
N ILE A 73 -1.71 2.95 4.80
CA ILE A 73 -2.46 2.81 6.06
C ILE A 73 -3.10 1.42 6.13
N LEU A 74 -3.76 0.96 5.06
CA LEU A 74 -4.53 -0.28 5.10
C LEU A 74 -3.67 -1.54 5.16
N LEU A 75 -2.51 -1.57 4.49
CA LEU A 75 -1.69 -2.78 4.45
C LEU A 75 -1.10 -3.18 5.82
N PRO A 76 -0.54 -2.25 6.62
CA PRO A 76 -0.12 -2.56 7.99
C PRO A 76 -1.27 -3.00 8.90
N GLU A 77 -2.44 -2.37 8.78
CA GLU A 77 -3.63 -2.72 9.57
C GLU A 77 -4.15 -4.10 9.18
N LEU A 78 -4.23 -4.41 7.89
CA LEU A 78 -4.58 -5.73 7.38
C LEU A 78 -3.65 -6.81 7.93
N ARG A 79 -2.34 -6.54 7.91
CA ARG A 79 -1.34 -7.47 8.47
C ARG A 79 -1.58 -7.71 9.96
N THR A 80 -1.73 -6.64 10.74
CA THR A 80 -1.94 -6.71 12.20
C THR A 80 -3.23 -7.44 12.53
N TRP A 81 -4.29 -7.21 11.76
CA TRP A 81 -5.55 -7.90 11.92
C TRP A 81 -5.45 -9.39 11.59
N LEU A 82 -4.80 -9.77 10.49
CA LEU A 82 -4.60 -11.19 10.15
C LEU A 82 -3.69 -11.91 11.16
N GLN A 83 -2.75 -11.19 11.79
CA GLN A 83 -1.92 -11.76 12.85
C GLN A 83 -2.76 -12.16 14.07
N SER A 84 -3.87 -11.47 14.35
CA SER A 84 -4.74 -11.83 15.47
C SER A 84 -5.56 -13.10 15.22
N TRP A 85 -5.60 -13.60 13.99
CA TRP A 85 -6.30 -14.85 13.65
C TRP A 85 -5.46 -16.10 13.92
N ASP A 86 -4.18 -15.93 14.31
CA ASP A 86 -3.27 -17.02 14.67
C ASP A 86 -3.17 -18.12 13.58
N LEU A 87 -2.99 -17.68 12.33
CA LEU A 87 -2.96 -18.54 11.14
C LEU A 87 -1.71 -19.44 11.03
N GLY A 88 -0.74 -19.26 11.94
CA GLY A 88 0.52 -20.02 11.97
C GLY A 88 1.24 -20.04 10.62
N LEU A 89 1.53 -21.24 10.12
CA LEU A 89 2.27 -21.45 8.86
C LEU A 89 1.55 -20.92 7.62
N SER A 90 0.22 -20.78 7.67
CA SER A 90 -0.57 -20.30 6.54
C SER A 90 -0.63 -18.77 6.44
N PHE A 91 -0.07 -18.05 7.42
CA PHE A 91 -0.17 -16.60 7.51
C PHE A 91 0.28 -15.88 6.23
N GLU A 92 1.46 -16.18 5.70
CA GLU A 92 2.01 -15.44 4.55
C GLU A 92 1.19 -15.66 3.27
N ALA A 93 0.64 -16.86 3.07
CA ALA A 93 -0.21 -17.14 1.91
C ALA A 93 -1.56 -16.44 2.02
N VAL A 94 -2.20 -16.50 3.19
CA VAL A 94 -3.47 -15.80 3.44
C VAL A 94 -3.27 -14.28 3.37
N HIS A 95 -2.19 -13.75 3.93
CA HIS A 95 -1.85 -12.33 3.84
C HIS A 95 -1.61 -11.89 2.39
N SER A 96 -0.93 -12.70 1.58
CA SER A 96 -0.72 -12.42 0.15
C SER A 96 -2.05 -12.41 -0.61
N GLU A 97 -2.93 -13.36 -0.34
CA GLU A 97 -4.27 -13.43 -0.94
C GLU A 97 -5.13 -12.24 -0.51
N ALA A 98 -5.13 -11.88 0.77
CA ALA A 98 -5.86 -10.74 1.30
C ALA A 98 -5.41 -9.42 0.67
N ARG A 99 -4.11 -9.23 0.46
CA ARG A 99 -3.57 -8.08 -0.28
C ARG A 99 -4.10 -8.04 -1.70
N ARG A 100 -4.05 -9.17 -2.42
CA ARG A 100 -4.55 -9.29 -3.79
C ARG A 100 -6.03 -8.89 -3.89
N ARG A 101 -6.86 -9.38 -2.97
CA ARG A 101 -8.28 -9.02 -2.92
C ARG A 101 -8.51 -7.55 -2.58
N LEU A 102 -7.76 -7.02 -1.61
CA LEU A 102 -7.83 -5.61 -1.26
C LEU A 102 -7.57 -4.71 -2.47
N TYR A 103 -6.52 -5.00 -3.26
CA TYR A 103 -6.24 -4.26 -4.49
C TYR A 103 -7.42 -4.29 -5.48
N GLY A 104 -8.08 -5.45 -5.63
CA GLY A 104 -9.26 -5.58 -6.50
C GLY A 104 -10.45 -4.73 -6.03
N HIS A 105 -10.68 -4.63 -4.73
CA HIS A 105 -11.76 -3.81 -4.17
C HIS A 105 -11.49 -2.31 -4.24
N MET A 106 -10.22 -1.90 -4.28
CA MET A 106 -9.83 -0.50 -4.38
C MET A 106 -10.18 0.15 -5.73
N GLU A 107 -10.51 -0.63 -6.76
CA GLU A 107 -10.98 -0.10 -8.03
C GLU A 107 -12.42 0.44 -7.96
N ARG A 108 -13.22 0.00 -6.97
CA ARG A 108 -14.65 0.33 -6.86
C ARG A 108 -15.08 0.47 -5.40
N PHE A 109 -14.83 1.63 -4.81
CA PHE A 109 -15.39 1.96 -3.51
C PHE A 109 -16.87 2.31 -3.60
N ILE A 110 -17.67 1.81 -2.66
CA ILE A 110 -19.03 2.34 -2.42
C ILE A 110 -18.94 3.72 -1.75
N ALA A 111 -20.02 4.50 -1.81
CA ALA A 111 -20.04 5.87 -1.29
C ALA A 111 -19.61 5.97 0.19
N GLU A 112 -20.01 4.99 1.01
CA GLU A 112 -19.65 4.91 2.43
C GLU A 112 -18.15 4.68 2.63
N GLN A 113 -17.55 3.77 1.86
CA GLN A 113 -16.11 3.51 1.90
C GLN A 113 -15.30 4.70 1.40
N ALA A 114 -15.78 5.40 0.37
CA ALA A 114 -15.12 6.60 -0.14
C ALA A 114 -15.11 7.73 0.89
N ALA A 115 -16.23 7.96 1.58
CA ALA A 115 -16.33 8.96 2.65
C ALA A 115 -15.43 8.62 3.84
N TRP A 116 -15.38 7.34 4.22
CA TRP A 116 -14.48 6.87 5.27
C TRP A 116 -12.99 7.02 4.88
N ILE A 117 -12.63 6.69 3.63
CA ILE A 117 -11.25 6.88 3.13
C ILE A 117 -10.84 8.35 3.21
N ASP A 118 -11.73 9.27 2.85
CA ASP A 118 -11.44 10.70 2.96
C ASP A 118 -11.26 11.14 4.41
N ALA A 119 -12.07 10.63 5.33
CA ALA A 119 -11.89 10.86 6.76
C ALA A 119 -10.58 10.26 7.29
N LEU A 120 -10.20 9.06 6.82
CA LEU A 120 -8.98 8.37 7.21
C LEU A 120 -7.73 9.14 6.75
N LEU A 121 -7.73 9.62 5.51
CA LEU A 121 -6.64 10.44 4.98
C LEU A 121 -6.55 11.81 5.65
N ALA A 122 -7.69 12.41 6.01
CA ALA A 122 -7.71 13.66 6.76
C ALA A 122 -7.16 13.48 8.18
N GLU A 123 -7.51 12.40 8.88
CA GLU A 123 -6.99 12.07 10.20
C GLU A 123 -5.49 11.74 10.16
N ALA A 124 -5.02 11.04 9.11
CA ALA A 124 -3.61 10.69 8.96
C ALA A 124 -2.69 11.92 8.82
N LYS A 125 -3.20 13.04 8.31
CA LYS A 125 -2.48 14.32 8.20
C LYS A 125 -2.42 15.10 9.51
N GLN A 126 -3.24 14.73 10.50
CA GLN A 126 -3.23 15.40 11.80
C GLN A 126 -2.15 14.75 12.69
N PRO A 127 -1.38 15.56 13.44
CA PRO A 127 -0.39 15.05 14.39
C PRO A 127 -1.07 14.58 15.68
N LEU A 128 -2.01 13.63 15.54
CA LEU A 128 -2.74 13.03 16.66
C LEU A 128 -1.98 11.81 17.21
N PRO A 129 -1.95 11.64 18.55
CA PRO A 129 -1.59 10.38 19.20
C PRO A 129 -2.42 9.22 18.65
N VAL A 130 -1.86 8.01 18.66
CA VAL A 130 -2.52 6.82 18.06
C VAL A 130 -3.86 6.52 18.73
N GLU A 131 -3.98 6.82 20.02
CA GLU A 131 -5.18 6.62 20.83
C GLU A 131 -6.34 7.56 20.46
N GLU A 132 -6.04 8.70 19.84
CA GLU A 132 -7.01 9.72 19.43
C GLU A 132 -7.45 9.54 17.96
N ARG A 133 -6.88 8.56 17.26
CA ARG A 133 -7.20 8.26 15.85
C ARG A 133 -8.43 7.37 15.74
N THR A 134 -9.59 7.98 15.99
CA THR A 134 -10.89 7.33 16.00
C THR A 134 -11.29 6.71 14.66
N VAL A 135 -10.90 7.31 13.52
CA VAL A 135 -11.20 6.79 12.19
C VAL A 135 -10.31 5.60 11.88
N ARG A 136 -9.04 5.66 12.26
CA ARG A 136 -8.11 4.53 12.14
C ARG A 136 -8.56 3.33 12.98
N ALA A 137 -9.14 3.56 14.16
CA ALA A 137 -9.69 2.48 15.00
C ALA A 137 -10.82 1.68 14.31
N GLN A 138 -11.49 2.27 13.32
CA GLN A 138 -12.54 1.62 12.54
C GLN A 138 -11.98 0.78 11.37
N THR A 139 -10.69 0.86 11.08
CA THR A 139 -10.07 0.26 9.88
C THR A 139 -10.32 -1.24 9.78
N THR A 140 -10.23 -1.97 10.89
CA THR A 140 -10.51 -3.41 10.90
C THR A 140 -11.94 -3.74 10.52
N VAL A 141 -12.91 -2.97 11.00
CA VAL A 141 -14.34 -3.15 10.66
C VAL A 141 -14.57 -2.84 9.18
N MET A 142 -13.98 -1.75 8.69
CA MET A 142 -14.12 -1.37 7.29
C MET A 142 -13.44 -2.38 6.36
N LEU A 143 -12.26 -2.88 6.70
CA LEU A 143 -11.61 -3.97 5.97
C LEU A 143 -12.50 -5.22 5.94
N ALA A 144 -13.11 -5.61 7.05
CA ALA A 144 -14.02 -6.75 7.10
C ALA A 144 -15.26 -6.56 6.21
N GLN A 145 -15.78 -5.33 6.10
CA GLN A 145 -16.91 -5.00 5.23
C GLN A 145 -16.53 -4.93 3.74
N MET A 146 -15.26 -4.66 3.43
CA MET A 146 -14.76 -4.64 2.05
C MET A 146 -14.65 -6.05 1.45
N PHE A 147 -14.34 -7.06 2.26
CA PHE A 147 -14.22 -8.43 1.79
C PHE A 147 -15.58 -9.11 1.62
N THR A 148 -15.81 -9.70 0.45
CA THR A 148 -17.04 -10.44 0.14
C THR A 148 -16.98 -11.87 0.69
N PRO A 149 -18.11 -12.58 0.81
CA PRO A 149 -18.11 -13.99 1.21
C PRO A 149 -17.17 -14.87 0.37
N GLU A 150 -17.00 -14.55 -0.92
CA GLU A 150 -16.07 -15.25 -1.81
C GLU A 150 -14.61 -15.01 -1.44
N ASP A 151 -14.25 -13.82 -0.96
CA ASP A 151 -12.89 -13.55 -0.47
C ASP A 151 -12.61 -14.30 0.83
N TRP A 152 -13.60 -14.33 1.73
CA TRP A 152 -13.51 -15.11 2.97
C TRP A 152 -13.32 -16.60 2.69
N GLN A 153 -14.04 -17.14 1.71
CA GLN A 153 -13.85 -18.52 1.27
C GLN A 153 -12.45 -18.72 0.68
N ALA A 154 -11.96 -17.79 -0.14
CA ALA A 154 -10.61 -17.87 -0.70
C ALA A 154 -9.52 -17.85 0.38
N PHE A 155 -9.70 -17.09 1.46
CA PHE A 155 -8.78 -17.10 2.60
C PHE A 155 -8.78 -18.46 3.31
N ALA A 156 -9.96 -19.03 3.54
CA ALA A 156 -10.10 -20.36 4.16
C ALA A 156 -9.48 -21.46 3.30
N ASP A 157 -9.72 -21.45 1.99
CA ASP A 157 -9.17 -22.41 1.04
C ASP A 157 -7.65 -22.30 0.98
N THR A 158 -7.12 -21.07 0.93
CA THR A 158 -5.67 -20.81 0.94
C THR A 158 -5.04 -21.33 2.23
N ALA A 159 -5.66 -21.06 3.38
CA ALA A 159 -5.19 -21.54 4.67
C ALA A 159 -5.17 -23.08 4.73
N ALA A 160 -6.26 -23.72 4.30
CA ALA A 160 -6.38 -25.17 4.29
C ALA A 160 -5.33 -25.82 3.36
N GLN A 161 -5.10 -25.25 2.19
CA GLN A 161 -4.09 -25.74 1.24
C GLN A 161 -2.67 -25.64 1.82
N GLU A 162 -2.30 -24.51 2.41
CA GLU A 162 -0.98 -24.35 3.02
C GLU A 162 -0.77 -25.26 4.23
N ILE A 163 -1.79 -25.41 5.08
CA ILE A 163 -1.71 -26.35 6.21
C ILE A 163 -1.52 -27.78 5.69
N ALA A 164 -2.28 -28.20 4.68
CA ALA A 164 -2.15 -29.52 4.08
C ALA A 164 -0.75 -29.74 3.49
N GLN A 165 -0.22 -28.76 2.75
CA GLN A 165 1.14 -28.83 2.20
C GLN A 165 2.20 -28.85 3.30
N GLY A 166 2.05 -28.03 4.33
CA GLY A 166 2.95 -28.00 5.48
C GLY A 166 3.02 -29.34 6.22
N VAL A 167 1.87 -29.97 6.48
CA VAL A 167 1.79 -31.29 7.11
C VAL A 167 2.43 -32.37 6.24
N LEU A 168 2.19 -32.36 4.92
CA LEU A 168 2.79 -33.31 3.99
C LEU A 168 4.33 -33.18 3.94
N GLN A 169 4.85 -31.95 3.92
CA GLN A 169 6.30 -31.70 3.91
C GLN A 169 6.96 -32.09 5.25
N MET A 170 6.28 -31.86 6.38
CA MET A 170 6.76 -32.32 7.69
C MET A 170 6.76 -33.86 7.79
N GLY A 171 5.69 -34.51 7.31
CA GLY A 171 5.60 -35.98 7.26
C GLY A 171 6.69 -36.64 6.41
N GLN A 172 7.06 -36.00 5.28
CA GLN A 172 8.16 -36.44 4.41
C GLN A 172 9.54 -36.24 5.05
N ARG A 173 9.77 -35.14 5.79
CA ARG A 173 11.04 -34.91 6.49
C ARG A 173 11.27 -35.90 7.64
N VAL A 174 10.21 -36.30 8.35
CA VAL A 174 10.30 -37.29 9.44
C VAL A 174 10.61 -38.69 8.90
N THR A 175 10.03 -39.08 7.76
CA THR A 175 10.27 -40.40 7.15
C THR A 175 11.67 -40.53 6.56
N VAL A 176 12.25 -39.48 5.99
CA VAL A 176 13.63 -39.53 5.46
C VAL A 176 14.66 -39.63 6.59
N SER A 177 14.44 -38.96 7.73
CA SER A 177 15.33 -39.10 8.90
C SER A 177 15.22 -40.45 9.61
N SER A 178 14.08 -41.16 9.54
CA SER A 178 13.95 -42.48 10.19
C SER A 178 14.47 -43.65 9.37
N VAL A 179 14.74 -43.45 8.07
CA VAL A 179 15.31 -44.49 7.18
C VAL A 179 16.85 -44.39 7.10
N ALA A 180 17.43 -43.29 7.61
CA ALA A 180 18.87 -43.04 7.60
C ALA A 180 19.61 -43.47 8.90
N LEU A 181 18.97 -44.28 9.77
CA LEU A 181 19.56 -44.83 11.00
C LEU A 181 19.68 -46.36 10.93
#